data_AF-A0A497ESI8-F1
#
_entry.id   AF-A0A497ESI8-F1
#
_cell.length_a   1.000
_cell.length_b   1.000
_cell.length_c   1.000
_cell.angle_alpha   90.00
_cell.angle_beta   90.00
_cell.angle_gamma   90.00
#
_symmetry.space_group_name_H-M   'P 1'
#
loop_
_entity.id
_entity.type
_entity.pdbx_description
1 polymer ?
#
loop_
_entity_poly.entity_id
_entity_poly.type
_entity_poly.pdbx_seq_one_letter_code
_entity_poly.pdbx_strand_id
1 'polypeptide(L)'
;MVKCEVCGENDAIRVCPRCYRLICENCTDSVWHVCVDCASVKRAIQEDYLRYLERIAKLAESVENLMRKHECFRCLLVRDTLMRCLKAVKDLELLGKAEGYERLSMEASAIRSKLENITVRYLTNLVISLDKEAKKY
;
A
#
# COMPACT_ATOMS: atom_id res chain seq x y z
N MET A 1 -42.96 -0.11 -10.93
CA MET A 1 -41.48 -0.15 -11.01
C MET A 1 -40.92 0.36 -9.70
N VAL A 2 -39.85 -0.25 -9.18
CA VAL A 2 -39.23 0.19 -7.92
C VAL A 2 -38.22 1.30 -8.23
N LYS A 3 -38.27 2.39 -7.44
CA LYS A 3 -37.37 3.54 -7.63
C LYS A 3 -35.98 3.28 -7.04
N CYS A 4 -34.99 3.96 -7.60
CA CYS A 4 -33.62 3.94 -7.09
C CYS A 4 -33.57 4.51 -5.66
N GLU A 5 -32.97 3.78 -4.74
CA GLU A 5 -32.82 4.19 -3.33
C GLU A 5 -31.69 5.19 -3.09
N VAL A 6 -30.94 5.57 -4.14
CA VAL A 6 -29.88 6.59 -4.07
C VAL A 6 -30.39 7.95 -4.55
N CYS A 7 -30.99 8.01 -5.75
CA CYS A 7 -31.49 9.28 -6.31
C CYS A 7 -33.01 9.49 -6.15
N GLY A 8 -33.81 8.44 -5.94
CA GLY A 8 -35.27 8.53 -5.86
C GLY A 8 -36.01 8.77 -7.18
N GLU A 9 -35.31 9.19 -8.23
CA GLU A 9 -35.93 9.64 -9.49
C GLU A 9 -36.09 8.51 -10.52
N ASN A 10 -34.98 7.83 -10.81
CA ASN A 10 -34.89 6.82 -11.87
C ASN A 10 -35.37 5.45 -11.38
N ASP A 11 -35.80 4.60 -12.32
CA ASP A 11 -36.15 3.23 -12.00
C ASP A 11 -34.89 2.41 -11.69
N ALA A 12 -34.98 1.57 -10.66
CA ALA A 12 -33.88 0.70 -10.27
C ALA A 12 -33.73 -0.46 -11.27
N ILE A 13 -32.50 -0.74 -11.68
CA ILE A 13 -32.18 -1.81 -12.64
C ILE A 13 -31.36 -2.95 -12.03
N ARG A 14 -30.74 -2.72 -10.86
CA ARG A 14 -29.89 -3.71 -10.19
C ARG A 14 -29.82 -3.48 -8.68
N VAL A 15 -29.32 -4.49 -7.98
CA VAL A 15 -29.03 -4.45 -6.54
C VAL A 15 -27.54 -4.17 -6.35
N CYS A 16 -27.18 -3.24 -5.47
CA CYS A 16 -25.79 -3.04 -5.08
C CYS A 16 -25.28 -4.26 -4.29
N PRO A 17 -24.18 -4.91 -4.70
CA PRO A 17 -23.71 -6.13 -4.03
C PRO A 17 -23.13 -5.89 -2.62
N ARG A 18 -22.90 -4.62 -2.24
CA ARG A 18 -22.28 -4.26 -0.95
C ARG A 18 -23.31 -3.85 0.11
N CYS A 19 -24.26 -3.00 -0.26
CA CYS A 19 -25.25 -2.46 0.68
C CYS A 19 -26.69 -2.92 0.38
N TYR A 20 -26.88 -3.74 -0.66
CA TYR A 20 -28.16 -4.31 -1.07
C TYR A 20 -29.25 -3.32 -1.48
N ARG A 21 -28.93 -2.04 -1.63
CA ARG A 21 -29.84 -1.03 -2.18
C ARG A 21 -30.12 -1.25 -3.67
N LEU A 22 -31.34 -0.97 -4.09
CA LEU A 22 -31.80 -0.92 -5.47
C LEU A 22 -31.30 0.37 -6.15
N ILE A 23 -30.53 0.23 -7.22
CA ILE A 23 -29.86 1.35 -7.89
C ILE A 23 -30.16 1.41 -9.38
N CYS A 24 -30.25 2.64 -9.90
CA CYS A 24 -30.28 2.89 -11.35
C CYS A 24 -28.87 2.85 -11.95
N GLU A 25 -28.79 2.91 -13.27
CA GLU A 25 -27.51 2.92 -14.01
C GLU A 25 -26.62 4.11 -13.61
N ASN A 26 -27.19 5.32 -13.53
CA ASN A 26 -26.47 6.54 -13.18
C ASN A 26 -25.90 6.54 -11.74
N CYS A 27 -26.52 5.78 -10.84
CA CYS A 27 -26.05 5.63 -9.45
C CYS A 27 -25.12 4.43 -9.27
N THR A 28 -24.75 3.74 -10.35
CA THR A 28 -23.80 2.63 -10.35
C THR A 28 -22.41 3.15 -10.71
N ASP A 29 -21.44 2.85 -9.86
CA ASP A 29 -20.04 3.15 -10.10
C ASP A 29 -19.46 2.26 -11.20
N SER A 30 -18.76 2.85 -12.17
CA SER A 30 -18.22 2.11 -13.33
C SER A 30 -16.98 1.27 -13.00
N VAL A 31 -16.29 1.56 -11.90
CA VAL A 31 -15.03 0.90 -11.52
C VAL A 31 -15.31 -0.31 -10.65
N TRP A 32 -16.10 -0.14 -9.58
CA TRP A 32 -16.36 -1.20 -8.61
C TRP A 32 -17.75 -1.83 -8.73
N HIS A 33 -18.59 -1.35 -9.66
CA HIS A 33 -19.94 -1.86 -9.90
C HIS A 33 -20.82 -1.90 -8.63
N VAL A 34 -20.57 -0.97 -7.70
CA VAL A 34 -21.37 -0.73 -6.49
C VAL A 34 -22.12 0.60 -6.61
N CYS A 35 -22.98 0.94 -5.64
CA CYS A 35 -23.57 2.27 -5.64
C CYS A 35 -22.50 3.35 -5.40
N VAL A 36 -22.77 4.58 -5.88
CA VAL A 36 -21.87 5.73 -5.72
C VAL A 36 -21.47 6.00 -4.27
N ASP A 37 -22.36 5.78 -3.29
CA ASP A 37 -22.04 5.93 -1.86
C ASP A 37 -20.98 4.92 -1.41
N CYS A 38 -21.18 3.65 -1.76
CA CYS A 38 -20.23 2.58 -1.44
C CYS A 38 -18.88 2.78 -2.13
N ALA A 39 -18.90 3.29 -3.37
CA ALA A 39 -17.70 3.63 -4.10
C ALA A 39 -16.97 4.82 -3.47
N SER A 40 -17.68 5.85 -3.00
CA SER A 40 -17.12 6.98 -2.27
C SER A 40 -16.35 6.52 -1.03
N VAL A 41 -16.92 5.61 -0.25
CA VAL A 41 -16.22 5.01 0.90
C VAL A 41 -14.98 4.23 0.46
N LYS A 42 -15.04 3.43 -0.63
CA LYS A 42 -13.85 2.73 -1.17
C LYS A 42 -12.75 3.71 -1.58
N ARG A 43 -13.08 4.82 -2.24
CA ARG A 43 -12.13 5.88 -2.62
C ARG A 43 -11.46 6.48 -1.40
N ALA A 44 -12.22 6.86 -0.38
CA ALA A 44 -11.67 7.44 0.84
C ALA A 44 -10.67 6.48 1.51
N ILE A 45 -11.02 5.20 1.63
CA ILE A 45 -10.14 4.17 2.18
C ILE A 45 -8.87 4.02 1.32
N GLN A 46 -8.99 4.03 0.00
CA GLN A 46 -7.84 3.96 -0.90
C GLN A 46 -6.89 5.14 -0.69
N GLU A 47 -7.40 6.36 -0.57
CA GLU A 47 -6.60 7.55 -0.30
C GLU A 47 -5.91 7.48 1.08
N ASP A 48 -6.55 6.89 2.09
CA ASP A 48 -5.92 6.65 3.41
C ASP A 48 -4.71 5.71 3.29
N TYR A 49 -4.85 4.64 2.51
CA TYR A 49 -3.74 3.71 2.27
C TYR A 49 -2.62 4.37 1.47
N LEU A 50 -2.93 5.21 0.49
CA LEU A 50 -1.92 5.98 -0.25
C LEU A 50 -1.16 6.94 0.66
N ARG A 51 -1.86 7.65 1.57
CA ARG A 51 -1.21 8.49 2.60
C ARG A 51 -0.34 7.68 3.55
N TYR A 52 -0.73 6.47 3.90
CA TYR A 52 0.10 5.57 4.70
C TYR A 52 1.34 5.09 3.92
N LEU A 53 1.17 4.73 2.66
CA LEU A 53 2.26 4.33 1.77
C LEU A 53 3.30 5.45 1.61
N GLU A 54 2.86 6.69 1.45
CA GLU A 54 3.74 7.87 1.38
C GLU A 54 4.57 8.04 2.67
N ARG A 55 3.95 7.83 3.84
CA ARG A 55 4.66 7.87 5.13
C ARG A 55 5.73 6.78 5.21
N ILE A 56 5.41 5.56 4.75
CA ILE A 56 6.39 4.47 4.70
C ILE A 56 7.56 4.82 3.76
N ALA A 57 7.27 5.40 2.59
CA ALA A 57 8.29 5.84 1.65
C ALA A 57 9.25 6.87 2.28
N LYS A 58 8.71 7.90 2.93
CA LYS A 58 9.52 8.92 3.64
C LYS A 58 10.37 8.33 4.77
N LEU A 59 9.82 7.36 5.51
CA LEU A 59 10.56 6.65 6.54
C LEU A 59 11.70 5.79 5.94
N ALA A 60 11.43 5.10 4.84
CA ALA A 60 12.42 4.32 4.11
C ALA A 60 13.59 5.17 3.62
N GLU A 61 13.32 6.35 3.06
CA GLU A 61 14.36 7.30 2.66
C GLU A 61 15.19 7.78 3.86
N SER A 62 14.54 8.07 4.98
CA SER A 62 15.23 8.47 6.22
C SER A 62 16.15 7.36 6.74
N VAL A 63 15.67 6.12 6.71
CA VAL A 63 16.45 4.92 7.07
C VAL A 63 17.64 4.75 6.12
N GLU A 64 17.44 4.85 4.80
CA GLU A 64 18.53 4.77 3.83
C GLU A 64 19.61 5.82 4.09
N ASN A 65 19.22 7.06 4.41
CA ASN A 65 20.15 8.14 4.74
C ASN A 65 20.93 7.86 6.02
N LEU A 66 20.27 7.34 7.07
CA LEU A 66 20.95 6.94 8.31
C LEU A 66 21.96 5.83 8.05
N MET A 67 21.63 4.85 7.21
CA MET A 67 22.50 3.71 6.91
C MET A 67 23.81 4.09 6.21
N ARG A 68 23.89 5.29 5.61
CA ARG A 68 25.14 5.82 5.04
C ARG A 68 26.14 6.24 6.12
N LYS A 69 25.69 6.48 7.36
CA LYS A 69 26.55 6.80 8.50
C LYS A 69 27.10 5.51 9.11
N HIS A 70 28.42 5.46 9.31
CA HIS A 70 29.12 4.28 9.83
C HIS A 70 28.52 3.79 11.17
N GLU A 71 28.19 4.71 12.07
CA GLU A 71 27.59 4.42 13.40
C GLU A 71 26.20 3.76 13.29
N CYS A 72 25.43 4.11 12.27
CA CYS A 72 24.05 3.66 12.10
C CYS A 72 23.94 2.40 11.23
N PHE A 73 24.94 2.09 10.41
CA PHE A 73 24.95 0.91 9.55
C PHE A 73 24.72 -0.40 10.34
N ARG A 74 25.28 -0.50 11.55
CA ARG A 74 25.10 -1.66 12.43
C ARG A 74 23.95 -1.53 13.42
N CYS A 75 23.21 -0.43 13.37
CA CYS A 75 22.12 -0.20 14.30
C CYS A 75 20.98 -1.19 14.03
N LEU A 76 20.67 -2.02 15.03
CA LEU A 76 19.57 -3.00 14.97
C LEU A 76 18.22 -2.32 14.71
N LEU A 77 18.01 -1.12 15.27
CA LEU A 77 16.76 -0.36 15.07
C LEU A 77 16.60 0.09 13.63
N VAL A 78 17.67 0.56 12.99
CA VAL A 78 17.65 0.98 11.58
C VAL A 78 17.37 -0.21 10.68
N ARG A 79 18.02 -1.34 10.93
CA ARG A 79 17.76 -2.60 10.21
C ARG A 79 16.33 -3.07 10.35
N ASP A 80 15.82 -3.13 11.58
CA ASP A 80 14.47 -3.61 11.85
C ASP A 80 13.42 -2.68 11.20
N THR A 81 13.66 -1.37 11.25
CA THR A 81 12.81 -0.38 10.58
C THR A 81 12.78 -0.59 9.06
N LEU A 82 13.94 -0.83 8.43
CA LEU A 82 14.00 -1.15 6.99
C LEU A 82 13.15 -2.38 6.63
N MET A 83 13.27 -3.45 7.42
CA MET A 83 12.52 -4.69 7.19
C MET A 83 11.01 -4.49 7.40
N ARG A 84 10.62 -3.71 8.41
CA ARG A 84 9.21 -3.34 8.64
C ARG A 84 8.65 -2.52 7.49
N CYS A 85 9.39 -1.54 6.97
CA CYS A 85 8.97 -0.79 5.78
C CYS A 85 8.76 -1.72 4.58
N LEU A 86 9.71 -2.61 4.30
CA LEU A 86 9.59 -3.55 3.19
C LEU A 86 8.37 -4.47 3.34
N LYS A 87 8.12 -4.99 4.54
CA LYS A 87 6.94 -5.81 4.83
C LYS A 87 5.65 -5.00 4.62
N ALA A 88 5.55 -3.80 5.20
CA ALA A 88 4.35 -2.98 5.12
C ALA A 88 3.97 -2.64 3.68
N VAL A 89 4.94 -2.36 2.81
CA VAL A 89 4.68 -2.09 1.39
C VAL A 89 4.21 -3.36 0.66
N LYS A 90 4.78 -4.54 0.96
CA LYS A 90 4.30 -5.82 0.41
C LYS A 90 2.84 -6.09 0.80
N ASP A 91 2.51 -5.85 2.07
CA ASP A 91 1.15 -6.05 2.58
C ASP A 91 0.16 -5.09 1.90
N LEU A 92 0.55 -3.82 1.68
CA LEU A 92 -0.28 -2.83 0.96
C LEU A 92 -0.47 -3.16 -0.53
N GLU A 93 0.56 -3.67 -1.21
CA GLU A 93 0.45 -4.10 -2.60
C GLU A 93 -0.54 -5.27 -2.73
N LEU A 94 -0.43 -6.26 -1.85
CA LEU A 94 -1.35 -7.41 -1.82
C LEU A 94 -2.79 -6.98 -1.53
N LEU A 95 -2.97 -6.10 -0.54
CA LEU A 95 -4.27 -5.51 -0.22
C LEU A 95 -4.86 -4.76 -1.42
N GLY A 96 -4.04 -3.95 -2.10
CA GLY A 96 -4.47 -3.19 -3.27
C GLY A 96 -4.96 -4.10 -4.40
N LYS A 97 -4.29 -5.23 -4.63
CA LYS A 97 -4.73 -6.24 -5.61
C LYS A 97 -6.03 -6.93 -5.19
N ALA A 98 -6.12 -7.34 -3.93
CA ALA A 98 -7.30 -8.06 -3.41
C ALA A 98 -8.57 -7.19 -3.44
N GLU A 99 -8.44 -5.90 -3.14
CA GLU A 99 -9.56 -4.96 -3.04
C GLU A 99 -9.90 -4.23 -4.36
N GLY A 100 -9.11 -4.42 -5.42
CA GLY A 100 -9.25 -3.68 -6.67
C GLY A 100 -8.87 -2.19 -6.54
N TYR A 101 -7.90 -1.88 -5.69
CA TYR A 101 -7.29 -0.54 -5.59
C TYR A 101 -6.07 -0.45 -6.51
N GLU A 102 -6.31 -0.33 -7.82
CA GLU A 102 -5.26 -0.38 -8.85
C GLU A 102 -4.13 0.63 -8.59
N ARG A 103 -4.47 1.90 -8.33
CA ARG A 103 -3.49 2.95 -8.02
C ARG A 103 -2.63 2.59 -6.80
N LEU A 104 -3.23 2.06 -5.73
CA LEU A 104 -2.48 1.65 -4.53
C LEU A 104 -1.52 0.50 -4.85
N SER A 105 -1.98 -0.51 -5.57
CA SER A 105 -1.15 -1.65 -5.98
C SER A 105 0.04 -1.20 -6.84
N MET A 106 -0.18 -0.30 -7.79
CA MET A 106 0.87 0.22 -8.67
C MET A 106 1.91 1.03 -7.89
N GLU A 107 1.47 1.97 -7.06
CA GLU A 107 2.38 2.80 -6.26
C GLU A 107 3.16 1.97 -5.22
N ALA A 108 2.50 1.01 -4.57
CA ALA A 108 3.14 0.11 -3.62
C ALA A 108 4.21 -0.76 -4.30
N SER A 109 3.92 -1.30 -5.48
CA SER A 109 4.88 -2.07 -6.27
C SER A 109 6.14 -1.25 -6.59
N ALA A 110 5.98 0.01 -7.03
CA ALA A 110 7.11 0.89 -7.34
C ALA A 110 7.98 1.18 -6.10
N ILE A 111 7.38 1.43 -4.94
CA ILE A 111 8.11 1.67 -3.69
C ILE A 111 8.78 0.38 -3.20
N ARG A 112 8.12 -0.77 -3.35
CA ARG A 112 8.68 -2.08 -2.98
C ARG A 112 9.97 -2.34 -3.74
N SER A 113 9.99 -2.17 -5.06
CA SER A 113 11.20 -2.40 -5.86
C SER A 113 12.38 -1.55 -5.39
N LYS A 114 12.13 -0.28 -5.03
CA LYS A 114 13.15 0.60 -4.45
C LYS A 114 13.65 0.06 -3.10
N LEU A 115 12.74 -0.32 -2.21
CA LEU A 115 13.06 -0.87 -0.89
C LEU A 115 13.81 -2.19 -0.95
N GLU A 116 13.45 -3.08 -1.88
CA GLU A 116 14.15 -4.35 -2.11
C GLU A 116 15.60 -4.09 -2.50
N ASN A 117 15.86 -3.15 -3.41
CA ASN A 117 17.23 -2.76 -3.79
C ASN A 117 18.04 -2.21 -2.61
N ILE A 118 17.44 -1.33 -1.79
CA ILE A 118 18.09 -0.79 -0.58
C ILE A 118 18.43 -1.93 0.39
N THR A 119 17.48 -2.85 0.59
CA THR A 119 17.59 -3.98 1.52
C THR A 119 18.67 -4.97 1.08
N VAL A 120 18.70 -5.35 -0.20
CA VAL A 120 19.73 -6.23 -0.75
C VAL A 120 21.12 -5.62 -0.56
N ARG A 121 21.30 -4.35 -0.94
CA ARG A 121 22.57 -3.64 -0.78
C ARG A 121 23.02 -3.61 0.68
N TYR A 122 22.10 -3.36 1.60
CA TYR A 122 22.38 -3.36 3.02
C TYR A 122 22.85 -4.72 3.53
N LEU A 123 22.07 -5.78 3.26
CA LEU A 123 22.35 -7.12 3.75
C LEU A 123 23.69 -7.64 3.19
N THR A 124 23.97 -7.40 1.91
CA THR A 124 25.26 -7.76 1.30
C THR A 124 26.42 -7.10 2.03
N ASN A 125 26.34 -5.79 2.28
CA ASN A 125 27.38 -5.07 3.01
C ASN A 125 27.51 -5.57 4.45
N LEU A 126 26.39 -5.92 5.10
CA LEU A 126 26.38 -6.40 6.47
C LEU A 126 27.12 -7.74 6.57
N VAL A 127 26.79 -8.68 5.68
CA VAL A 127 27.45 -9.99 5.59
C VAL A 127 28.95 -9.85 5.36
N ILE A 128 29.37 -9.00 4.41
CA ILE A 128 30.80 -8.75 4.15
C ILE A 128 31.49 -8.18 5.40
N SER A 129 30.83 -7.27 6.13
CA SER A 129 31.40 -6.67 7.34
C SER A 129 31.57 -7.70 8.46
N LEU A 130 30.65 -8.65 8.58
CA LEU A 130 30.69 -9.71 9.58
C LEU A 130 31.73 -10.79 9.23
N ASP A 131 31.86 -11.17 7.95
CA ASP A 131 32.88 -12.11 7.49
C ASP A 131 34.31 -11.59 7.74
N LYS A 132 34.53 -10.29 7.52
CA LYS A 132 35.80 -9.63 7.84
C LYS A 132 36.14 -9.65 9.33
N GLU A 133 35.14 -9.66 10.21
CA GLU A 133 35.35 -9.74 11.65
C GLU A 133 35.61 -11.17 12.11
N ALA A 134 34.88 -12.13 11.56
CA ALA A 134 35.09 -13.54 11.85
C ALA A 134 36.52 -13.98 11.50
N LYS A 135 37.10 -13.47 10.40
CA LYS A 135 38.49 -13.76 9.97
C LYS A 135 39.58 -13.08 10.79
N LYS A 136 39.23 -12.16 11.71
CA LYS A 136 40.20 -11.52 12.62
C LYS A 136 40.44 -12.32 13.89
N TYR A 137 39.62 -13.35 14.14
CA TYR A 137 39.75 -14.30 15.23
C TYR A 137 40.16 -15.67 14.66
#